data_AF-A0A2S7D545-F1
#
_entry.id   AF-A0A2S7D545-F1
#
_cell.length_a   1.000
_cell.length_b   1.000
_cell.length_c   1.000
_cell.angle_alpha   90.00
_cell.angle_beta   90.00
_cell.angle_gamma   90.00
#
_symmetry.space_group_name_H-M   'P 1'
#
loop_
_entity.id
_entity.type
_entity.pdbx_description
1 polymer ?
#
loop_
_entity_poly.entity_id
_entity_poly.type
_entity_poly.pdbx_seq_one_letter_code
_entity_poly.pdbx_strand_id
1 'polypeptide(L)'
;MTMRSARFVIVLVGVLLPYAARLPRGAQWLAQYTDTAIGGWLFFGAFNAIAWGALLGISFLYRRPISLLVPCAFGFGALAWAHATLDLRADAQSALALIFIPIYALLPIVVGVTLGYVLDRRLRRTAAR
;
A
#
# COMPACT_ATOMS: atom_id res chain seq x y z
N MET A 1 1.25 -14.83 14.71
CA MET A 1 1.84 -14.43 13.41
C MET A 1 3.29 -14.01 13.63
N THR A 2 4.23 -14.41 12.77
CA THR A 2 5.65 -14.01 12.86
C THR A 2 5.90 -12.72 12.05
N MET A 3 7.03 -12.03 12.28
CA MET A 3 7.42 -10.87 11.45
C MET A 3 7.66 -11.25 9.99
N ARG A 4 8.19 -12.45 9.71
CA ARG A 4 8.38 -12.94 8.34
C ARG A 4 7.04 -13.10 7.63
N SER A 5 6.05 -13.71 8.29
CA SER A 5 4.70 -13.83 7.76
C SER A 5 4.06 -12.46 7.53
N ALA A 6 4.22 -11.52 8.47
CA ALA A 6 3.68 -10.16 8.32
C ALA A 6 4.27 -9.43 7.10
N ARG A 7 5.58 -9.53 6.88
CA ARG A 7 6.25 -8.95 5.71
C ARG A 7 5.77 -9.55 4.39
N PHE A 8 5.60 -10.87 4.36
CA PHE A 8 5.03 -11.54 3.20
C PHE A 8 3.62 -11.04 2.89
N VAL A 9 2.78 -10.89 3.92
CA VAL A 9 1.43 -10.33 3.78
C VAL A 9 1.47 -8.88 3.28
N ILE A 10 2.39 -8.04 3.76
CA ILE A 10 2.57 -6.66 3.26
C ILE A 10 2.84 -6.66 1.77
N VAL A 11 3.75 -7.51 1.28
CA VAL A 11 4.06 -7.59 -0.16
C VAL A 11 2.86 -8.10 -0.93
N LEU A 12 2.23 -9.19 -0.47
CA LEU A 12 1.08 -9.78 -1.13
C LEU A 12 -0.07 -8.77 -1.26
N VAL A 13 -0.41 -8.09 -0.16
CA VAL A 13 -1.42 -7.03 -0.16
C VAL A 13 -0.97 -5.89 -1.07
N GLY A 14 0.26 -5.40 -0.94
CA GLY A 14 0.78 -4.30 -1.75
C GLY A 14 0.70 -4.53 -3.26
N VAL A 15 0.97 -5.75 -3.70
CA VAL A 15 0.88 -6.15 -5.11
C VAL A 15 -0.58 -6.26 -5.58
N LEU A 16 -1.46 -6.87 -4.77
CA LEU A 16 -2.83 -7.16 -5.16
C LEU A 16 -3.81 -6.00 -4.94
N LEU A 17 -3.51 -5.10 -4.00
CA LEU A 17 -4.40 -4.05 -3.53
C LEU A 17 -4.91 -3.14 -4.66
N PRO A 18 -4.09 -2.67 -5.61
CA PRO A 18 -4.59 -1.75 -6.64
C PRO A 18 -5.66 -2.40 -7.53
N TYR A 19 -5.54 -3.70 -7.78
CA TYR A 19 -6.51 -4.48 -8.54
C TYR A 19 -7.75 -4.79 -7.71
N ALA A 20 -7.56 -5.18 -6.45
CA ALA A 20 -8.65 -5.47 -5.52
C ALA A 20 -9.52 -4.22 -5.25
N ALA A 21 -8.91 -3.04 -5.13
CA ALA A 21 -9.59 -1.77 -4.91
C ALA A 21 -10.53 -1.38 -6.07
N ARG A 22 -10.33 -1.95 -7.26
CA ARG A 22 -11.16 -1.70 -8.46
C ARG A 22 -12.41 -2.57 -8.51
N LEU A 23 -12.39 -3.74 -7.87
CA LEU A 23 -13.48 -4.73 -7.94
C LEU A 23 -14.86 -4.16 -7.57
N PRO A 24 -15.00 -3.30 -6.53
CA PRO A 24 -16.31 -2.73 -6.17
C PRO A 24 -16.95 -1.87 -7.27
N ARG A 25 -16.16 -1.36 -8.24
CA ARG A 25 -16.67 -0.57 -9.37
C ARG A 25 -16.91 -1.40 -10.65
N GLY A 26 -16.68 -2.72 -10.57
CA GLY A 26 -16.95 -3.67 -11.65
C GLY A 26 -15.74 -4.01 -12.53
N ALA A 27 -15.88 -5.05 -13.35
CA ALA A 27 -14.79 -5.62 -14.15
C ALA A 27 -14.15 -4.63 -15.15
N GLN A 28 -14.91 -3.66 -15.64
CA GLN A 28 -14.39 -2.62 -16.54
C GLN A 28 -13.32 -1.76 -15.87
N TRP A 29 -13.43 -1.50 -14.56
CA TRP A 29 -12.46 -0.74 -13.79
C TRP A 29 -11.15 -1.50 -13.60
N LEU A 30 -11.25 -2.82 -13.43
CA LEU A 30 -10.08 -3.71 -13.40
C LEU A 30 -9.41 -3.78 -14.78
N ALA A 31 -10.20 -3.85 -15.85
CA ALA A 31 -9.70 -3.88 -17.23
C ALA A 31 -8.84 -2.65 -17.56
N GLN A 32 -9.10 -1.49 -16.94
CA GLN A 32 -8.24 -0.30 -17.12
C GLN A 32 -6.77 -0.53 -16.69
N TYR A 33 -6.52 -1.51 -15.80
CA TYR A 33 -5.16 -1.84 -15.33
C TYR A 33 -4.59 -3.09 -16.01
N THR A 34 -5.46 -4.02 -16.43
CA THR A 34 -5.03 -5.32 -16.99
C THR A 34 -5.01 -5.35 -18.52
N ASP A 35 -5.81 -4.51 -19.18
CA ASP A 35 -5.86 -4.39 -20.65
C ASP A 35 -4.76 -3.45 -21.15
N THR A 36 -3.51 -3.76 -20.79
CA THR A 36 -2.32 -3.01 -21.18
C THR A 36 -1.25 -3.96 -21.68
N ALA A 37 -0.35 -3.47 -22.53
CA ALA A 37 0.82 -4.24 -22.93
C ALA A 37 1.71 -4.55 -21.71
N ILE A 38 2.57 -5.58 -21.82
CA ILE A 38 3.52 -5.99 -20.76
C ILE A 38 4.29 -4.79 -20.20
N GLY A 39 4.71 -3.85 -21.05
CA GLY A 39 5.40 -2.64 -20.61
C GLY A 39 4.57 -1.77 -19.66
N GLY A 40 3.27 -1.59 -19.94
CA GLY A 40 2.35 -0.85 -19.07
C GLY A 40 2.13 -1.56 -17.73
N TRP A 41 1.96 -2.88 -17.77
CA TRP A 41 1.83 -3.70 -16.57
C TRP A 41 3.08 -3.64 -15.67
N LEU A 42 4.28 -3.77 -16.25
CA LEU A 42 5.55 -3.66 -15.53
C LEU A 42 5.78 -2.25 -14.99
N PHE A 43 5.49 -1.22 -15.78
CA PHE A 43 5.59 0.18 -15.37
C PHE A 43 4.71 0.45 -14.15
N PHE A 44 3.43 0.06 -14.22
CA PHE A 44 2.50 0.21 -13.11
C PHE A 44 2.97 -0.55 -11.87
N GLY A 45 3.39 -1.81 -12.03
CA GLY A 45 3.93 -2.63 -10.95
C GLY A 45 5.15 -2.00 -10.27
N ALA A 46 6.07 -1.43 -11.05
CA ALA A 46 7.28 -0.79 -10.55
C ALA A 46 6.98 0.47 -9.72
N PHE A 47 6.07 1.34 -10.18
CA PHE A 47 5.68 2.51 -9.40
C PHE A 47 4.87 2.14 -8.15
N ASN A 48 3.94 1.18 -8.26
CA ASN A 48 3.21 0.68 -7.11
C ASN A 48 4.14 0.06 -6.04
N ALA A 49 5.29 -0.49 -6.46
CA ALA A 49 6.31 -1.01 -5.56
C ALA A 49 6.95 0.03 -4.64
N ILE A 50 6.86 1.32 -4.97
CA ILE A 50 7.31 2.40 -4.07
C ILE A 50 6.51 2.36 -2.75
N ALA A 51 5.19 2.23 -2.82
CA ALA A 51 4.34 2.28 -1.63
C ALA A 51 4.51 1.04 -0.74
N TRP A 52 4.36 -0.16 -1.31
CA TRP A 52 4.52 -1.38 -0.51
C TRP A 52 5.97 -1.69 -0.16
N GLY A 53 6.93 -1.29 -1.00
CA GLY A 53 8.36 -1.38 -0.73
C GLY A 53 8.77 -0.50 0.44
N ALA A 54 8.23 0.72 0.55
CA ALA A 54 8.42 1.57 1.71
C ALA A 54 7.86 0.93 3.00
N LEU A 55 6.64 0.38 2.97
CA LEU A 55 6.07 -0.34 4.11
C LEU A 55 6.90 -1.57 4.49
N LEU A 56 7.38 -2.32 3.50
CA LEU A 56 8.26 -3.47 3.73
C LEU A 56 9.59 -3.03 4.39
N GLY A 57 10.25 -2.01 3.87
CA GLY A 57 11.49 -1.46 4.43
C GLY A 57 11.28 -0.95 5.86
N ILE A 58 10.19 -0.25 6.10
CA ILE A 58 9.88 0.29 7.42
C ILE A 58 9.51 -0.82 8.42
N SER A 59 8.98 -1.95 7.95
CA SER A 59 8.65 -3.10 8.82
C SER A 59 9.86 -3.63 9.61
N PHE A 60 11.09 -3.31 9.21
CA PHE A 60 12.31 -3.68 9.93
C PHE A 60 12.57 -2.83 11.19
N LEU A 61 11.92 -1.67 11.32
CA LEU A 61 11.97 -0.84 12.54
C LEU A 61 11.13 -1.42 13.69
N TYR A 62 10.21 -2.34 13.37
CA TYR A 62 9.25 -2.92 14.31
C TYR A 62 9.71 -4.30 14.80
N ARG A 63 9.37 -4.64 16.06
CA ARG A 63 9.56 -6.01 16.56
C ARG A 63 8.26 -6.78 16.75
N ARG A 64 7.12 -6.09 16.88
CA ARG A 64 5.81 -6.75 16.98
C ARG A 64 5.03 -6.63 15.68
N PRO A 65 4.50 -7.73 15.13
CA PRO A 65 3.77 -7.71 13.87
C PRO A 65 2.45 -6.94 13.98
N ILE A 66 1.81 -6.93 15.15
CA ILE A 66 0.55 -6.19 15.37
C ILE A 66 0.74 -4.67 15.22
N SER A 67 1.92 -4.15 15.53
CA SER A 67 2.22 -2.73 15.40
C SER A 67 2.35 -2.27 13.95
N LEU A 68 2.51 -3.21 13.00
CA LEU A 68 2.50 -2.92 11.57
C LEU A 68 1.09 -2.66 11.03
N LEU A 69 0.03 -3.00 11.77
CA LEU A 69 -1.34 -2.72 11.33
C LEU A 69 -1.58 -1.23 11.16
N VAL A 70 -0.97 -0.39 12.00
CA VAL A 70 -1.13 1.07 11.93
C VAL A 70 -0.52 1.65 10.63
N PRO A 71 0.78 1.48 10.34
CA PRO A 71 1.33 1.97 9.07
C PRO A 71 0.67 1.33 7.85
N CYS A 72 0.31 0.05 7.91
CA CYS A 72 -0.42 -0.61 6.82
C CYS A 72 -1.81 -0.02 6.60
N ALA A 73 -2.57 0.27 7.67
CA ALA A 73 -3.90 0.85 7.54
C ALA A 73 -3.86 2.25 6.90
N PHE A 74 -2.91 3.09 7.30
CA PHE A 74 -2.74 4.41 6.70
C PHE A 74 -2.23 4.32 5.25
N GLY A 75 -1.19 3.53 5.01
CA GLY A 75 -0.60 3.39 3.68
C GLY A 75 -1.52 2.71 2.69
N PHE A 76 -1.95 1.47 2.98
CA PHE A 76 -2.85 0.74 2.11
C PHE A 76 -4.26 1.33 2.08
N GLY A 77 -4.75 1.94 3.16
CA GLY A 77 -6.04 2.65 3.13
C GLY A 77 -6.03 3.80 2.13
N ALA A 78 -5.01 4.66 2.18
CA ALA A 78 -4.86 5.75 1.23
C ALA A 78 -4.66 5.25 -0.21
N LEU A 79 -3.82 4.21 -0.39
CA LEU A 79 -3.56 3.62 -1.71
C LEU A 79 -4.82 3.00 -2.31
N ALA A 80 -5.59 2.25 -1.50
CA ALA A 80 -6.85 1.65 -1.92
C ALA A 80 -7.88 2.70 -2.28
N TRP A 81 -8.02 3.76 -1.47
CA TRP A 81 -8.94 4.86 -1.77
C TRP A 81 -8.56 5.58 -3.07
N ALA A 82 -7.28 5.87 -3.29
CA ALA A 82 -6.82 6.54 -4.51
C ALA A 82 -7.05 5.67 -5.76
N HIS A 83 -6.73 4.38 -5.70
CA HIS A 83 -6.99 3.47 -6.81
C HIS A 83 -8.48 3.20 -7.02
N ALA A 84 -9.29 3.18 -5.97
CA ALA A 84 -10.73 3.03 -6.10
C ALA A 84 -11.35 4.24 -6.80
N THR A 85 -10.82 5.45 -6.57
CA THR A 85 -11.43 6.70 -7.04
C THR A 85 -10.94 7.19 -8.39
N LEU A 86 -9.71 6.86 -8.79
CA LEU A 86 -9.10 7.29 -10.06
C LEU A 86 -9.83 6.70 -11.29
N ASP A 87 -10.50 7.51 -12.11
CA ASP A 87 -11.00 7.04 -13.41
C ASP A 87 -9.99 7.30 -14.52
N LEU A 88 -9.48 6.23 -15.15
CA LEU A 88 -8.52 6.37 -16.25
C LEU A 88 -9.17 6.79 -17.58
N ARG A 89 -10.50 6.72 -17.69
CA ARG A 89 -11.23 7.12 -18.91
C ARG A 89 -11.60 8.60 -18.92
N ALA A 90 -11.53 9.27 -17.77
CA ALA A 90 -11.96 10.64 -17.64
C ALA A 90 -11.06 11.61 -18.42
N ASP A 91 -9.75 11.33 -18.50
CA ASP A 91 -8.77 12.18 -19.18
C ASP A 91 -7.48 11.41 -19.53
N ALA A 92 -6.77 11.80 -20.59
CA ALA A 92 -5.52 11.14 -20.99
C ALA A 92 -4.38 11.34 -19.97
N GLN A 93 -4.36 12.46 -19.24
CA GLN A 93 -3.37 12.73 -18.19
C GLN A 93 -3.66 11.96 -16.90
N SER A 94 -4.85 11.36 -16.75
CA SER A 94 -5.19 10.55 -15.57
C SER A 94 -4.22 9.37 -15.35
N ALA A 95 -3.59 8.87 -16.42
CA ALA A 95 -2.55 7.85 -16.35
C ALA A 95 -1.32 8.30 -15.53
N LEU A 96 -1.01 9.60 -15.50
CA LEU A 96 0.06 10.16 -14.66
C LEU A 96 -0.22 9.93 -13.17
N ALA A 97 -1.49 9.84 -12.76
CA ALA A 97 -1.84 9.55 -11.38
C ALA A 97 -1.30 8.18 -10.92
N LEU A 98 -1.11 7.21 -11.82
CA LEU A 98 -0.50 5.91 -11.48
C LEU A 98 0.95 6.04 -10.97
N ILE A 99 1.64 7.11 -11.37
CA ILE A 99 2.99 7.45 -10.92
C ILE A 99 2.92 8.15 -9.56
N PHE A 100 2.02 9.13 -9.42
CA PHE A 100 1.96 10.00 -8.25
C PHE A 100 1.24 9.39 -7.05
N ILE A 101 0.24 8.52 -7.25
CA ILE A 101 -0.48 7.83 -6.17
C ILE A 101 0.47 7.15 -5.18
N PRO A 102 1.39 6.26 -5.60
CA PRO A 102 2.29 5.59 -4.67
C PRO A 102 3.29 6.55 -4.00
N ILE A 103 3.66 7.65 -4.65
CA ILE A 103 4.52 8.70 -4.07
C ILE A 103 3.75 9.47 -2.98
N TYR A 104 2.53 9.91 -3.26
CA TYR A 104 1.70 10.62 -2.29
C TYR A 104 1.26 9.73 -1.14
N ALA A 105 1.13 8.41 -1.35
CA ALA A 105 0.88 7.46 -0.29
C ALA A 105 2.02 7.37 0.74
N LEU A 106 3.23 7.84 0.42
CA LEU A 106 4.32 7.92 1.40
C LEU A 106 3.98 8.84 2.58
N LEU A 107 3.20 9.90 2.36
CA LEU A 107 2.80 10.82 3.43
C LEU A 107 1.93 10.13 4.51
N PRO A 108 0.79 9.49 4.20
CA PRO A 108 0.03 8.75 5.20
C PRO A 108 0.83 7.55 5.75
N ILE A 109 1.71 6.92 4.96
CA ILE A 109 2.63 5.89 5.47
C ILE A 109 3.49 6.48 6.60
N VAL A 110 4.15 7.62 6.39
CA VAL A 110 4.99 8.25 7.42
C VAL A 110 4.19 8.53 8.69
N VAL A 111 2.97 9.07 8.56
CA VAL A 111 2.08 9.30 9.71
C VAL A 111 1.77 7.99 10.45
N GLY A 112 1.37 6.95 9.71
CA GLY A 112 1.07 5.64 10.27
C GLY A 112 2.30 4.98 10.91
N VAL A 113 3.50 5.25 10.40
CA VAL A 113 4.76 4.75 10.94
C VAL A 113 5.06 5.38 12.28
N THR A 114 4.98 6.71 12.38
CA THR A 114 5.18 7.42 13.64
C THR A 114 4.22 6.90 14.73
N LEU A 115 2.94 6.76 14.40
CA LEU A 115 1.92 6.24 15.33
C LEU A 115 2.16 4.76 15.69
N GLY A 116 2.42 3.91 14.70
CA GLY A 116 2.68 2.49 14.92
C GLY A 116 3.92 2.26 15.78
N TYR A 117 4.95 3.09 15.61
CA TYR A 117 6.18 2.98 16.38
C TYR A 117 5.97 3.37 17.86
N VAL A 118 5.16 4.40 18.12
CA VAL A 118 4.75 4.76 19.49
C VAL A 118 3.96 3.60 20.12
N LEU A 119 3.05 2.97 19.38
CA LEU A 119 2.31 1.79 19.84
C LEU A 119 3.24 0.63 20.17
N ASP A 120 4.18 0.29 19.28
CA ASP A 120 5.17 -0.77 19.49
C ASP A 120 5.99 -0.52 20.77
N ARG A 121 6.45 0.72 21.01
CA ARG A 121 7.13 1.12 22.24
C ARG A 121 6.24 0.94 23.48
N ARG A 122 4.98 1.35 23.44
CA ARG A 122 4.05 1.21 24.57
C ARG A 122 3.78 -0.26 24.90
N LEU A 123 3.48 -1.08 23.90
CA LEU A 123 3.21 -2.51 24.07
C LEU A 123 4.38 -3.29 24.66
N ARG A 124 5.62 -2.88 24.35
CA ARG A 124 6.82 -3.46 24.95
C ARG A 124 6.97 -3.09 26.42
N ARG A 125 6.70 -1.82 26.78
CA ARG A 125 6.76 -1.37 28.18
C ARG A 125 5.74 -2.10 29.05
N THR A 126 4.52 -2.32 28.55
CA THR A 126 3.48 -3.05 29.27
C THR A 126 3.84 -4.51 29.48
N ALA A 127 4.49 -5.16 28.51
CA ALA A 127 4.86 -6.58 28.63
C ALA A 127 6.13 -6.84 29.45
N ALA A 128 6.88 -5.78 29.80
CA ALA A 128 8.06 -5.85 30.66
C ALA A 128 7.74 -5.50 32.12
N ARG A 129 6.50 -5.09 32.40
CA ARG A 129 5.93 -4.95 33.74
C ARG A 129 5.13 -6.20 34.06
#